data_AF-A0A5Q4H4H6-F1
#
_entry.id   AF-A0A5Q4H4H6-F1
#
_cell.length_a   1.000
_cell.length_b   1.000
_cell.length_c   1.000
_cell.angle_alpha   90.00
_cell.angle_beta   90.00
_cell.angle_gamma   90.00
#
_symmetry.space_group_name_H-M   'P 1'
#
loop_
_entity.id
_entity.type
_entity.pdbx_description
1 polymer ?
#
loop_
_entity_poly.entity_id
_entity_poly.type
_entity_poly.pdbx_seq_one_letter_code
_entity_poly.pdbx_strand_id
1 'polypeptide(L)'
;MKVAHGVGNQANGRFRVHVQILNPFNYKEFAGKTKDRMMYDQRLKAQRDYQWGLDSAREKGRQEGELLGKIRILQELLGDEPSTPENLDERTIGELSEILADLQQRLRSRDS
;
A
#
# COMPACT_ATOMS: atom_id res chain seq x y z
N MET A 1 48.99 6.19 9.94
CA MET A 1 48.92 5.35 11.16
C MET A 1 50.17 5.62 11.98
N LYS A 2 50.04 6.20 13.18
CA LYS A 2 51.18 6.40 14.07
C LYS A 2 50.72 6.03 15.48
N VAL A 3 51.20 4.89 15.97
CA VAL A 3 51.04 4.43 17.35
C VAL A 3 52.17 5.05 18.18
N ALA A 4 51.82 5.89 19.15
CA ALA A 4 52.76 6.39 20.14
C ALA A 4 52.78 5.42 21.32
N HIS A 5 53.89 4.69 21.47
CA HIS A 5 54.20 3.90 22.66
C HIS A 5 54.61 4.87 23.78
N GLY A 6 53.78 4.97 24.83
CA GLY A 6 54.09 5.67 26.07
C GLY A 6 54.27 4.67 27.20
N VAL A 7 55.50 4.57 27.70
CA VAL A 7 55.94 3.73 28.83
C VAL A 7 55.35 4.28 30.14
N GLY A 8 54.68 3.42 30.92
CA GLY A 8 54.12 3.76 32.25
C GLY A 8 54.56 2.76 33.32
N ASN A 9 55.30 3.27 34.31
CA ASN A 9 55.92 2.58 35.43
C ASN A 9 54.90 1.87 36.33
N GLN A 10 55.15 0.60 36.68
CA GLN A 10 54.29 -0.21 37.56
C GLN A 10 54.69 -0.02 39.03
N ALA A 11 53.84 0.65 39.79
CA ALA A 11 53.76 0.47 41.24
C ALA A 11 52.30 0.24 41.62
N ASN A 12 52.04 -0.91 42.24
CA ASN A 12 50.81 -1.27 42.96
C ASN A 12 49.56 -1.59 42.12
N GLY A 13 49.55 -2.80 41.53
CA GLY A 13 48.51 -3.81 41.80
C GLY A 13 47.01 -3.45 41.70
N ARG A 14 46.60 -2.46 40.90
CA ARG A 14 45.17 -2.17 40.68
C ARG A 14 44.92 -1.93 39.20
N PHE A 15 44.47 -2.98 38.50
CA PHE A 15 43.96 -2.87 37.13
C PHE A 15 42.74 -1.93 37.12
N ARG A 16 42.97 -0.65 36.84
CA ARG A 16 41.91 0.25 36.39
C ARG A 16 41.60 -0.13 34.95
N VAL A 17 40.47 -0.81 34.74
CA VAL A 17 39.90 -0.96 33.40
C VAL A 17 39.63 0.45 32.90
N HIS A 18 40.51 0.98 32.06
CA HIS A 18 40.27 2.25 31.40
C HIS A 18 39.21 1.95 30.34
N VAL A 19 37.94 2.10 30.73
CA VAL A 19 36.83 2.12 29.78
C VAL A 19 37.13 3.27 28.83
N GLN A 20 37.60 2.94 27.62
CA GLN A 20 37.63 3.87 26.52
C GLN A 20 36.18 4.20 26.25
N ILE A 21 35.74 5.35 26.78
CA ILE A 21 34.44 5.92 26.48
C ILE A 21 34.38 5.97 24.96
N LEU A 22 33.50 5.15 24.39
CA LEU A 22 33.14 5.19 22.98
C LEU A 22 32.99 6.65 22.59
N ASN A 23 33.81 7.08 21.65
CA ASN A 23 33.97 8.48 21.27
C ASN A 23 32.58 9.13 21.12
N PRO A 24 32.18 10.10 21.96
CA PRO A 24 30.83 10.68 21.96
C PRO A 24 30.48 11.44 20.66
N PHE A 25 31.46 11.57 19.76
CA PHE A 25 31.34 12.30 18.50
C PHE A 25 30.58 11.56 17.38
N ASN A 26 30.24 10.27 17.51
CA ASN A 26 29.55 9.56 16.42
C ASN A 26 28.05 9.26 16.67
N TYR A 27 27.49 9.60 17.85
CA TYR A 27 26.06 9.29 18.08
C TYR A 27 25.13 10.10 17.15
N LYS A 28 25.48 11.36 16.85
CA LYS A 28 24.67 12.27 16.03
C LYS A 28 24.64 11.85 14.56
N GLU A 29 25.76 11.36 14.03
CA GLU A 29 25.85 10.91 12.64
C GLU A 29 25.10 9.58 12.43
N PHE A 30 25.20 8.62 13.36
CA PHE A 30 24.43 7.38 13.31
C PHE A 30 22.93 7.61 13.51
N ALA A 31 22.53 8.47 14.46
CA ALA A 31 21.13 8.83 14.68
C ALA A 31 20.53 9.62 13.50
N GLY A 32 21.31 10.53 12.91
CA GLY A 32 20.94 11.26 11.69
C GLY A 32 20.70 10.33 10.52
N LYS A 33 21.66 9.44 10.20
CA LYS A 33 21.51 8.43 9.14
C LYS A 33 20.32 7.49 9.36
N THR A 34 20.06 7.10 10.61
CA THR A 34 18.89 6.27 10.95
C THR A 34 17.59 7.05 10.77
N LYS A 35 17.53 8.31 11.22
CA LYS A 35 16.36 9.18 11.07
C LYS A 35 16.09 9.50 9.60
N ASP A 36 17.12 9.82 8.81
CA ASP A 36 17.01 10.09 7.38
C ASP A 36 16.49 8.87 6.63
N ARG A 37 16.99 7.68 6.97
CA ARG A 37 16.48 6.41 6.42
C ARG A 37 15.02 6.18 6.81
N MET A 38 14.64 6.40 8.06
CA MET A 38 13.24 6.28 8.50
C MET A 38 12.32 7.25 7.77
N MET A 39 12.73 8.50 7.58
CA MET A 39 11.95 9.49 6.84
C MET A 39 11.83 9.12 5.35
N TYR A 40 12.91 8.61 4.75
CA TYR A 40 12.90 8.11 3.38
C TYR A 40 11.94 6.91 3.23
N ASP A 41 12.02 5.94 4.12
CA ASP A 41 11.18 4.75 4.11
C ASP A 41 9.69 5.11 4.34
N GLN A 42 9.40 6.06 5.24
CA GLN A 42 8.05 6.59 5.44
C GLN A 42 7.50 7.26 4.19
N ARG A 43 8.30 8.11 3.52
CA ARG A 43 7.89 8.76 2.27
C ARG A 43 7.62 7.73 1.18
N LEU A 44 8.50 6.74 1.04
CA LEU A 44 8.35 5.68 0.04
C LEU A 44 7.10 4.84 0.28
N LYS A 45 6.81 4.53 1.55
CA LYS A 45 5.56 3.86 1.95
C LYS A 45 4.34 4.71 1.59
N ALA A 46 4.34 5.99 1.95
CA ALA A 46 3.22 6.89 1.65
C ALA A 46 2.97 7.01 0.13
N GLN A 47 4.05 7.09 -0.67
CA GLN A 47 3.94 7.11 -2.13
C GLN A 47 3.35 5.81 -2.68
N ARG A 48 3.76 4.66 -2.14
CA ARG A 48 3.23 3.35 -2.56
C ARG A 48 1.76 3.19 -2.16
N ASP A 49 1.40 3.59 -0.94
CA ASP A 49 0.02 3.53 -0.46
C ASP A 49 -0.89 4.42 -1.31
N TYR A 50 -0.43 5.62 -1.67
CA TYR A 50 -1.14 6.51 -2.59
C TYR A 50 -1.33 5.90 -3.97
N GLN A 51 -0.26 5.36 -4.56
CA GLN A 51 -0.32 4.71 -5.87
C GLN A 51 -1.25 3.49 -5.84
N TRP A 52 -1.16 2.67 -4.79
CA TRP A 52 -2.02 1.52 -4.61
C TRP A 52 -3.49 1.92 -4.51
N GLY A 53 -3.80 3.03 -3.82
CA GLY A 53 -5.15 3.60 -3.77
C GLY A 53 -5.67 4.02 -5.14
N LEU A 54 -4.85 4.71 -5.94
CA LEU A 54 -5.21 5.11 -7.30
C LEU A 54 -5.45 3.91 -8.22
N ASP A 55 -4.55 2.92 -8.18
CA ASP A 55 -4.66 1.71 -9.01
C ASP A 55 -5.91 0.91 -8.61
N SER A 56 -6.19 0.80 -7.32
CA SER A 56 -7.39 0.14 -6.80
C SER A 56 -8.67 0.87 -7.22
N ALA A 57 -8.69 2.20 -7.17
CA ALA A 57 -9.84 3.00 -7.62
C ALA A 57 -10.07 2.85 -9.12
N ARG A 58 -8.99 2.86 -9.93
CA ARG A 58 -9.06 2.64 -11.38
C ARG A 58 -9.59 1.26 -11.72
N GLU A 59 -9.12 0.23 -11.03
CA GLU A 59 -9.56 -1.15 -11.25
C GLU A 59 -11.03 -1.33 -10.89
N LYS A 60 -11.45 -0.80 -9.73
CA LYS A 60 -12.87 -0.81 -9.33
C LYS A 60 -13.76 -0.11 -10.35
N GLY A 61 -13.40 1.11 -10.76
CA GLY A 61 -14.18 1.85 -11.76
C GLY A 61 -14.25 1.13 -13.11
N ARG A 62 -13.21 0.38 -13.49
CA ARG A 62 -13.22 -0.45 -14.70
C ARG A 62 -14.18 -1.62 -14.58
N GLN A 63 -14.17 -2.32 -13.44
CA GLN A 63 -15.07 -3.44 -13.17
C GLN A 63 -16.53 -2.98 -13.09
N GLU A 64 -16.80 -1.89 -12.37
CA GLU A 64 -18.13 -1.27 -12.29
C GLU A 64 -18.64 -0.89 -13.68
N GLY A 65 -17.85 -0.16 -14.47
CA GLY A 65 -18.23 0.25 -15.83
C GLY A 65 -18.52 -0.94 -16.76
N GLU A 66 -17.76 -2.03 -16.65
CA GLU A 66 -18.01 -3.25 -17.43
C GLU A 66 -19.34 -3.91 -17.04
N LEU A 67 -19.63 -4.03 -15.73
CA LEU A 67 -20.88 -4.60 -15.25
C LEU A 67 -22.09 -3.75 -15.66
N LEU A 68 -22.01 -2.42 -15.46
CA LEU A 68 -23.05 -1.47 -15.85
C LEU A 68 -23.38 -1.58 -17.34
N GLY A 69 -22.37 -1.61 -18.20
CA GLY A 69 -22.55 -1.77 -19.64
C GLY A 69 -23.26 -3.07 -20.00
N LYS A 70 -22.86 -4.19 -19.39
CA LYS A 70 -23.51 -5.48 -19.62
C LYS A 70 -24.96 -5.53 -19.13
N ILE A 71 -25.23 -5.01 -17.94
CA ILE A 71 -26.58 -4.94 -17.36
C ILE A 71 -27.51 -4.18 -18.31
N ARG A 72 -27.08 -2.99 -18.75
CA ARG A 72 -27.88 -2.14 -19.64
C ARG A 72 -28.19 -2.82 -20.96
N ILE A 73 -27.19 -3.44 -21.59
CA ILE A 73 -27.38 -4.19 -22.84
C ILE A 73 -28.38 -5.34 -22.63
N LEU A 74 -28.27 -6.09 -21.53
CA LEU A 74 -29.19 -7.20 -21.26
C LEU A 74 -30.62 -6.73 -21.00
N GLN A 75 -30.80 -5.61 -20.29
CA GLN A 75 -32.12 -5.00 -20.09
C GLN A 75 -32.74 -4.60 -21.43
N GLU A 76 -31.98 -3.94 -22.30
CA GLU A 76 -32.42 -3.57 -23.65
C GLU A 76 -32.81 -4.80 -24.49
N LEU A 77 -32.03 -5.88 -24.44
CA LEU A 77 -32.34 -7.13 -25.14
C LEU A 77 -33.59 -7.84 -24.59
N LEU A 78 -33.83 -7.75 -23.29
CA LEU A 78 -35.02 -8.28 -22.62
C LEU A 78 -36.26 -7.41 -22.86
N GLY A 79 -36.08 -6.17 -23.31
CA GLY A 79 -37.16 -5.18 -23.46
C GLY A 79 -37.58 -4.54 -22.13
N ASP A 80 -36.74 -4.64 -21.10
CA ASP A 80 -36.93 -3.95 -19.83
C ASP A 80 -36.56 -2.46 -19.99
N GLU A 81 -37.10 -1.61 -19.12
CA GLU A 81 -36.66 -0.21 -19.04
C GLU A 81 -35.20 -0.16 -18.55
N PRO A 82 -34.27 0.46 -19.30
CA PRO A 82 -32.86 0.46 -18.93
C PRO A 82 -32.65 1.26 -17.66
N SER A 83 -31.94 0.68 -16.70
CA SER A 83 -31.57 1.38 -15.47
C SER A 83 -30.70 2.59 -15.79
N THR A 84 -30.99 3.71 -15.13
CA THR A 84 -30.17 4.91 -15.25
C THR A 84 -28.85 4.71 -14.49
N PRO A 85 -27.75 5.35 -14.94
CA PRO A 85 -26.46 5.23 -14.26
C PRO A 85 -26.54 5.60 -12.77
N GLU A 86 -27.35 6.60 -12.42
CA GLU A 86 -27.51 7.04 -11.02
C GLU A 86 -28.11 5.95 -10.11
N ASN A 87 -28.99 5.09 -10.64
CA ASN A 87 -29.60 4.00 -9.87
C ASN A 87 -28.65 2.82 -9.64
N LEU A 88 -27.62 2.69 -10.48
CA LEU A 88 -26.65 1.61 -10.41
C LEU A 88 -25.31 2.05 -9.81
N ASP A 89 -24.99 3.34 -9.83
CA ASP A 89 -23.78 3.92 -9.23
C ASP A 89 -23.77 3.80 -7.70
N GLU A 90 -24.94 3.70 -7.06
CA GLU A 90 -25.05 3.44 -5.62
C GLU A 90 -24.85 1.96 -5.24
N ARG A 91 -24.80 1.06 -6.22
CA ARG A 91 -24.66 -0.38 -6.01
C ARG A 91 -23.21 -0.81 -5.93
N THR A 92 -22.95 -1.76 -5.05
CA THR A 92 -21.64 -2.40 -4.96
C THR A 92 -21.41 -3.33 -6.17
N ILE A 93 -20.13 -3.60 -6.49
CA ILE A 93 -19.73 -4.58 -7.52
C ILE A 93 -20.41 -5.94 -7.31
N GLY A 94 -20.62 -6.35 -6.05
CA GLY A 94 -21.32 -7.59 -5.70
C GLY A 94 -22.78 -7.58 -6.15
N GLU A 95 -23.52 -6.54 -5.79
CA GLU A 95 -24.93 -6.37 -6.20
C GLU A 95 -25.07 -6.28 -7.72
N LEU A 96 -24.17 -5.54 -8.39
CA LEU A 96 -24.15 -5.47 -9.85
C LEU A 96 -23.91 -6.85 -10.49
N SER A 97 -23.06 -7.67 -9.88
CA SER A 97 -22.81 -9.04 -10.37
C SER A 97 -24.03 -9.94 -10.19
N GLU A 98 -24.78 -9.79 -9.09
CA GLU A 98 -26.04 -10.52 -8.86
C GLU A 98 -27.12 -10.12 -9.87
N ILE A 99 -27.29 -8.82 -10.11
CA ILE A 99 -28.22 -8.30 -11.13
C ILE A 99 -27.84 -8.85 -12.51
N LEU A 100 -26.56 -8.84 -12.85
CA LEU A 100 -26.09 -9.38 -14.12
C LEU A 100 -26.43 -10.87 -14.27
N ALA A 101 -26.23 -11.66 -13.21
CA ALA A 101 -26.52 -13.09 -13.22
C ALA A 101 -28.01 -13.37 -13.41
N ASP A 102 -28.89 -12.61 -12.74
CA ASP A 102 -30.34 -12.71 -12.91
C ASP A 102 -30.77 -12.39 -14.35
N LEU A 103 -30.29 -11.28 -14.91
CA LEU A 103 -30.60 -10.89 -16.29
C LEU A 103 -30.12 -11.93 -17.31
N GLN A 104 -28.93 -12.50 -17.12
CA GLN A 104 -28.43 -13.58 -17.96
C GLN A 104 -29.31 -14.84 -17.87
N GLN A 105 -29.79 -15.19 -16.67
CA GLN A 105 -30.67 -16.32 -16.48
C GLN A 105 -32.03 -16.09 -17.14
N ARG A 106 -32.61 -14.90 -17.01
CA ARG A 106 -33.86 -14.50 -17.67
C ARG A 106 -33.75 -14.60 -19.19
N LEU A 107 -32.63 -14.15 -19.77
CA LEU A 107 -32.40 -14.24 -21.22
C LEU A 107 -32.32 -15.70 -21.69
N ARG A 108 -31.59 -16.57 -20.98
CA ARG A 108 -31.51 -18.00 -21.32
C ARG A 108 -32.86 -18.69 -21.26
N SER A 109 -33.66 -18.40 -20.24
CA SER A 109 -34.99 -18.99 -20.08
C SER A 109 -35.99 -18.51 -21.14
N ARG A 110 -35.72 -17.40 -21.84
CA ARG A 110 -36.56 -16.89 -22.92
C ARG A 110 -36.33 -17.62 -24.25
N ASP A 111 -35.10 -18.07 -24.48
CA ASP A 111 -34.70 -18.76 -25.71
C ASP A 111 -34.93 -20.29 -25.66
N SER A 112 -35.39 -20.84 -24.52
CA SER A 112 -35.77 -22.26 -24.34
C SER A 112 -37.26 -22.48 -24.54
#